data_AF-A0A2E6GRL6-F1
#
_entry.id   AF-A0A2E6GRL6-F1
#
_cell.length_a   1.000
_cell.length_b   1.000
_cell.length_c   1.000
_cell.angle_alpha   90.00
_cell.angle_beta   90.00
_cell.angle_gamma   90.00
#
_symmetry.space_group_name_H-M   'P 1'
#
loop_
_entity.id
_entity.type
_entity.pdbx_description
1 polymer ?
#
loop_
_entity_poly.entity_id
_entity_poly.type
_entity_poly.pdbx_seq_one_letter_code
_entity_poly.pdbx_strand_id
1 'polypeptide(L)'
;MHNFGYIVQNISRWIAAVLVGLCLLPAAANSSIVTYGVSETPVDPAWYGGGGGHAFWLPSLVSGNADTDFRFTPASGGLGTLEYNTTAGTATLRGSIYAVADPTLTFDVEIDFNLRTMPASFNGKRELISAAYSESGGPVDTDTWTYFDMVEGQSKLIGTGALAGATLDLYQRPTDLSLPYQLGIGANGKNINLGFSGWLGWNVTTTAGYTGPTLSDGYGDINANLAQTSADVPEPGSLAVMCAGLFALGYMRRRRRAI
;
A
#
# COMPACT_ATOMS: atom_id res chain seq x y z
N MET A 1 57.88 -22.86 44.48
CA MET A 1 57.93 -22.11 43.20
C MET A 1 56.71 -22.48 42.41
N HIS A 2 55.70 -21.62 42.51
CA HIS A 2 54.38 -21.75 41.95
C HIS A 2 54.33 -21.10 40.56
N ASN A 3 53.39 -21.57 39.75
CA ASN A 3 52.67 -20.84 38.70
C ASN A 3 53.45 -20.40 37.46
N PHE A 4 53.18 -21.04 36.31
CA PHE A 4 53.02 -20.33 35.03
C PHE A 4 52.29 -21.15 33.93
N GLY A 5 51.92 -22.41 34.17
CA GLY A 5 51.36 -23.28 33.12
C GLY A 5 49.82 -23.32 32.96
N TYR A 6 49.04 -22.92 33.98
CA TYR A 6 47.58 -23.16 33.97
C TYR A 6 46.72 -21.97 33.53
N ILE A 7 47.28 -20.78 33.31
CA ILE A 7 46.50 -19.57 32.98
C ILE A 7 46.24 -19.44 31.48
N VAL A 8 47.06 -20.06 30.61
CA VAL A 8 46.95 -19.88 29.15
C VAL A 8 45.90 -20.83 28.52
N GLN A 9 45.63 -22.00 29.13
CA GLN A 9 44.68 -22.97 28.56
C GLN A 9 43.20 -22.65 28.81
N ASN A 10 42.87 -21.81 29.79
CA ASN A 10 41.48 -21.45 30.10
C ASN A 10 40.99 -20.18 29.41
N ILE A 11 41.89 -19.34 28.87
CA ILE A 11 41.50 -18.11 28.16
C ILE A 11 41.05 -18.41 26.71
N SER A 12 41.59 -19.46 26.09
CA SER A 12 41.25 -19.83 24.71
C SER A 12 39.86 -20.44 24.54
N ARG A 13 39.31 -21.11 25.57
CA ARG A 13 37.98 -21.74 25.49
C ARG A 13 36.82 -20.75 25.66
N TRP A 14 37.04 -19.62 26.32
CA TRP A 14 36.03 -18.57 26.46
C TRP A 14 36.00 -17.59 25.28
N ILE A 15 37.12 -17.38 24.59
CA ILE A 15 37.16 -16.48 23.41
C ILE A 15 36.50 -17.13 22.19
N ALA A 16 36.62 -18.46 22.02
CA ALA A 16 35.94 -19.17 20.94
C ALA A 16 34.42 -19.31 21.17
N ALA A 17 33.96 -19.37 22.42
CA ALA A 17 32.53 -19.49 22.75
C ALA A 17 31.75 -18.17 22.56
N VAL A 18 32.40 -17.02 22.73
CA VAL A 18 31.77 -15.69 22.54
C VAL A 18 31.72 -15.28 21.06
N LEU A 19 32.61 -15.81 20.20
CA LEU A 19 32.63 -15.49 18.77
C LEU A 19 31.76 -16.40 17.90
N VAL A 20 31.41 -17.61 18.35
CA VAL A 20 30.57 -18.54 17.56
C VAL A 20 29.09 -18.45 17.94
N GLY A 21 28.76 -17.90 19.12
CA GLY A 21 27.37 -17.72 19.57
C GLY A 21 26.64 -16.48 19.02
N LEU A 22 27.32 -15.61 18.25
CA LEU A 22 26.76 -14.31 17.80
C LEU A 22 26.23 -14.30 16.35
N CYS A 23 26.25 -15.42 15.63
CA CYS A 23 25.90 -15.46 14.20
C CYS A 23 24.64 -16.30 13.87
N LEU A 24 23.78 -16.58 14.85
CA LEU A 24 22.45 -17.13 14.60
C LEU A 24 21.37 -16.21 15.17
N LEU A 25 21.44 -14.92 14.82
CA LEU A 25 20.20 -14.18 14.69
C LEU A 25 19.55 -14.70 13.41
N PRO A 26 18.29 -15.19 13.43
CA PRO A 26 17.58 -15.35 12.18
C PRO A 26 17.67 -13.99 11.48
N ALA A 27 18.16 -13.97 10.24
CA ALA A 27 17.97 -12.81 9.39
C ALA A 27 16.47 -12.53 9.47
N ALA A 28 16.08 -11.43 10.13
CA ALA A 28 14.71 -10.98 10.06
C ALA A 28 14.42 -10.88 8.56
N ALA A 29 13.48 -11.68 8.06
CA ALA A 29 13.01 -11.50 6.71
C ALA A 29 12.52 -10.05 6.66
N ASN A 30 13.31 -9.17 6.03
CA ASN A 30 12.91 -7.79 5.86
C ASN A 30 11.64 -7.83 5.03
N SER A 31 10.48 -7.71 5.68
CA SER A 31 9.24 -7.40 4.99
C SER A 31 9.50 -6.13 4.19
N SER A 32 9.55 -6.26 2.86
CA SER A 32 9.76 -5.10 1.99
C SER A 32 8.39 -4.49 1.74
N ILE A 33 7.94 -3.70 2.71
CA ILE A 33 6.73 -2.88 2.61
C ILE A 33 7.11 -1.65 1.79
N VAL A 34 6.38 -1.42 0.70
CA VAL A 34 6.47 -0.22 -0.11
C VAL A 34 5.22 0.61 0.15
N THR A 35 5.39 1.85 0.61
CA THR A 35 4.27 2.76 0.88
C THR A 35 4.18 3.83 -0.20
N TYR A 36 3.01 3.93 -0.82
CA TYR A 36 2.68 4.98 -1.76
C TYR A 36 1.69 5.96 -1.11
N GLY A 37 1.92 7.25 -1.29
CA GLY A 37 0.88 8.25 -1.17
C GLY A 37 -0.07 8.15 -2.37
N VAL A 38 -1.36 8.28 -2.12
CA VAL A 38 -2.44 8.04 -3.06
C VAL A 38 -3.22 9.32 -3.27
N SER A 39 -3.37 9.74 -4.52
CA SER A 39 -4.09 10.96 -4.90
C SER A 39 -5.15 10.66 -5.94
N GLU A 40 -6.09 11.58 -6.12
CA GLU A 40 -7.00 11.56 -7.26
C GLU A 40 -6.23 11.52 -8.58
N THR A 41 -6.86 10.94 -9.59
CA THR A 41 -6.22 10.79 -10.89
C THR A 41 -6.72 11.87 -11.85
N PRO A 42 -5.95 12.97 -12.07
CA PRO A 42 -6.27 13.92 -13.12
C PRO A 42 -6.22 13.24 -14.49
N VAL A 43 -7.17 13.61 -15.34
CA VAL A 43 -7.15 13.22 -16.75
C VAL A 43 -6.00 13.92 -17.45
N ASP A 44 -5.21 13.14 -18.19
CA ASP A 44 -4.30 13.67 -19.18
C ASP A 44 -4.93 13.53 -20.58
N PRO A 45 -5.40 14.63 -21.20
CA PRO A 45 -6.04 14.57 -22.51
C PRO A 45 -5.09 14.14 -23.64
N ALA A 46 -3.77 14.16 -23.41
CA ALA A 46 -2.82 13.61 -24.36
C ALA A 46 -2.86 12.08 -24.43
N TRP A 47 -3.30 11.42 -23.35
CA TRP A 47 -3.27 9.96 -23.20
C TRP A 47 -4.63 9.34 -22.94
N TYR A 48 -5.66 10.14 -22.66
CA TYR A 48 -7.02 9.67 -22.37
C TYR A 48 -8.05 10.46 -23.17
N GLY A 49 -8.92 9.74 -23.88
CA GLY A 49 -9.96 10.34 -24.73
C GLY A 49 -11.28 10.63 -24.01
N GLY A 50 -11.41 10.24 -22.73
CA GLY A 50 -12.60 10.47 -21.92
C GLY A 50 -12.51 11.75 -21.06
N GLY A 51 -13.61 12.09 -20.40
CA GLY A 51 -13.65 13.10 -19.35
C GLY A 51 -13.53 12.51 -17.94
N GLY A 52 -13.54 13.38 -16.94
CA GLY A 52 -13.68 13.01 -15.52
C GLY A 52 -12.39 12.53 -14.85
N GLY A 53 -12.05 13.18 -13.73
CA GLY A 53 -10.95 12.81 -12.84
C GLY A 53 -11.45 12.63 -11.41
N HIS A 54 -11.17 11.47 -10.84
CA HIS A 54 -11.70 11.01 -9.56
C HIS A 54 -10.71 10.03 -8.90
N ALA A 55 -10.89 9.77 -7.61
CA ALA A 55 -10.25 8.67 -6.91
C ALA A 55 -11.17 7.45 -6.89
N PHE A 56 -12.44 7.67 -6.58
CA PHE A 56 -13.51 6.69 -6.67
C PHE A 56 -14.64 7.27 -7.51
N TRP A 57 -15.15 6.48 -8.43
CA TRP A 57 -16.41 6.78 -9.11
C TRP A 57 -17.49 5.89 -8.53
N LEU A 58 -18.46 6.47 -7.81
CA LEU A 58 -19.56 5.79 -7.13
C LEU A 58 -20.91 6.30 -7.66
N PRO A 59 -21.23 6.02 -8.94
CA PRO A 59 -22.43 6.55 -9.56
C PRO A 59 -23.71 6.05 -8.90
N SER A 60 -24.70 6.94 -8.80
CA SER A 60 -26.02 6.63 -8.21
C SER A 60 -25.98 6.15 -6.76
N LEU A 61 -24.86 6.32 -6.06
CA LEU A 61 -24.74 5.92 -4.66
C LEU A 61 -25.79 6.61 -3.80
N VAL A 62 -25.97 7.92 -3.99
CA VAL A 62 -26.99 8.70 -3.31
C VAL A 62 -28.17 8.93 -4.25
N SER A 63 -29.36 8.47 -3.86
CA SER A 63 -30.56 8.61 -4.67
C SER A 63 -30.88 10.08 -4.94
N GLY A 64 -31.08 10.42 -6.22
CA GLY A 64 -31.38 11.79 -6.64
C GLY A 64 -30.18 12.75 -6.60
N ASN A 65 -28.97 12.27 -6.27
CA ASN A 65 -27.75 13.05 -6.37
C ASN A 65 -27.00 12.68 -7.65
N ALA A 66 -26.54 13.69 -8.39
CA ALA A 66 -25.71 13.52 -9.58
C ALA A 66 -24.22 13.37 -9.24
N ASP A 67 -23.83 13.50 -7.97
CA ASP A 67 -22.45 13.31 -7.54
C ASP A 67 -22.03 11.86 -7.69
N THR A 68 -21.01 11.66 -8.50
CA THR A 68 -20.42 10.36 -8.76
C THR A 68 -18.95 10.31 -8.35
N ASP A 69 -18.33 11.44 -8.07
CA ASP A 69 -16.88 11.54 -8.03
C ASP A 69 -16.42 11.83 -6.60
N PHE A 70 -15.64 10.92 -6.06
CA PHE A 70 -15.04 11.05 -4.74
C PHE A 70 -13.53 11.23 -4.87
N ARG A 71 -12.98 12.09 -4.01
CA ARG A 71 -11.54 12.41 -3.97
C ARG A 71 -10.99 12.19 -2.57
N PHE A 72 -9.69 11.90 -2.48
CA PHE A 72 -9.01 11.80 -1.19
C PHE A 72 -9.00 13.15 -0.47
N THR A 73 -9.40 13.16 0.79
CA THR A 73 -9.24 14.30 1.67
C THR A 73 -7.76 14.46 2.01
N PRO A 74 -7.16 15.65 1.88
CA PRO A 74 -5.84 15.91 2.42
C PRO A 74 -5.92 15.82 3.96
N ALA A 75 -5.38 14.77 4.56
CA ALA A 75 -5.16 14.77 5.99
C ALA A 75 -3.90 15.60 6.30
N SER A 76 -3.78 16.08 7.53
CA SER A 76 -2.60 16.80 8.04
C SER A 76 -1.29 15.98 8.02
N GLY A 77 -1.33 14.73 7.53
CA GLY A 77 -0.19 13.84 7.31
C GLY A 77 -0.05 13.28 5.88
N GLY A 78 -0.86 13.73 4.90
CA GLY A 78 -0.81 13.26 3.51
C GLY A 78 -2.18 12.91 2.93
N LEU A 79 -2.22 12.62 1.63
CA LEU A 79 -3.37 12.00 0.97
C LEU A 79 -3.51 10.51 1.41
N GLY A 80 -4.38 9.71 0.79
CA GLY A 80 -4.51 8.28 1.13
C GLY A 80 -3.19 7.50 1.02
N THR A 81 -3.14 6.27 1.51
CA THR A 81 -1.94 5.41 1.40
C THR A 81 -2.26 4.06 0.76
N LEU A 82 -1.32 3.55 -0.04
CA LEU A 82 -1.32 2.17 -0.52
C LEU A 82 -0.04 1.52 0.00
N GLU A 83 -0.18 0.59 0.94
CA GLU A 83 0.95 -0.19 1.47
C GLU A 83 1.00 -1.54 0.77
N TYR A 84 2.09 -1.83 0.08
CA TYR A 84 2.31 -3.12 -0.58
C TYR A 84 3.41 -3.90 0.13
N ASN A 85 3.03 -4.98 0.81
CA ASN A 85 3.95 -5.95 1.36
C ASN A 85 4.35 -6.95 0.28
N THR A 86 5.48 -6.70 -0.38
CA THR A 86 5.97 -7.52 -1.50
C THR A 86 6.32 -8.95 -1.10
N THR A 87 6.60 -9.19 0.19
CA THR A 87 6.95 -10.52 0.72
C THR A 87 5.70 -11.34 1.05
N ALA A 88 4.71 -10.71 1.69
CA ALA A 88 3.43 -11.36 2.00
C ALA A 88 2.53 -11.47 0.76
N GLY A 89 2.77 -10.65 -0.27
CA GLY A 89 1.89 -10.56 -1.43
C GLY A 89 0.55 -9.93 -1.07
N THR A 90 0.53 -8.94 -0.16
CA THR A 90 -0.69 -8.25 0.27
C THR A 90 -0.54 -6.75 0.06
N ALA A 91 -1.63 -6.08 -0.29
CA ALA A 91 -1.67 -4.62 -0.35
C ALA A 91 -2.90 -4.09 0.39
N THR A 92 -2.79 -2.91 1.00
CA THR A 92 -3.90 -2.26 1.70
C THR A 92 -3.99 -0.80 1.29
N LEU A 93 -5.16 -0.38 0.78
CA LEU A 93 -5.50 1.00 0.45
C LEU A 93 -6.27 1.62 1.62
N ARG A 94 -5.77 2.75 2.15
CA ARG A 94 -6.38 3.50 3.25
C ARG A 94 -6.51 4.98 2.92
N GLY A 95 -7.43 5.65 3.60
CA GLY A 95 -7.58 7.11 3.55
C GLY A 95 -8.99 7.53 3.91
N SER A 96 -9.29 8.81 3.72
CA SER A 96 -10.66 9.31 3.75
C SER A 96 -10.97 9.97 2.42
N ILE A 97 -12.19 9.79 1.93
CA ILE A 97 -12.67 10.39 0.69
C ILE A 97 -13.92 11.24 0.93
N TYR A 98 -14.11 12.25 0.09
CA TYR A 98 -15.28 13.11 0.09
C TYR A 98 -15.87 13.21 -1.32
N ALA A 99 -17.19 13.34 -1.41
CA ALA A 99 -17.88 13.56 -2.67
C ALA A 99 -17.64 15.01 -3.14
N VAL A 100 -17.32 15.21 -4.43
CA VAL A 100 -16.87 16.50 -4.94
C VAL A 100 -17.99 17.54 -4.96
N ALA A 101 -19.21 17.14 -5.29
CA ALA A 101 -20.37 18.03 -5.35
C ALA A 101 -20.99 18.27 -3.96
N ASP A 102 -20.89 17.31 -3.03
CA ASP A 102 -21.27 17.48 -1.63
C ASP A 102 -20.19 16.95 -0.66
N PRO A 103 -19.26 17.80 -0.22
CA PRO A 103 -18.17 17.40 0.67
C PRO A 103 -18.60 16.96 2.08
N THR A 104 -19.89 17.02 2.42
CA THR A 104 -20.40 16.43 3.67
C THR A 104 -20.56 14.91 3.57
N LEU A 105 -20.66 14.38 2.34
CA LEU A 105 -20.70 12.95 2.04
C LEU A 105 -19.28 12.41 2.05
N THR A 106 -18.93 11.68 3.10
CA THR A 106 -17.55 11.22 3.35
C THR A 106 -17.50 9.75 3.71
N PHE A 107 -16.38 9.11 3.41
CA PHE A 107 -16.08 7.73 3.80
C PHE A 107 -14.65 7.62 4.30
N ASP A 108 -14.44 6.73 5.28
CA ASP A 108 -13.13 6.14 5.55
C ASP A 108 -12.96 4.89 4.68
N VAL A 109 -11.80 4.79 4.04
CA VAL A 109 -11.43 3.75 3.08
C VAL A 109 -10.52 2.73 3.77
N GLU A 110 -10.88 1.45 3.68
CA GLU A 110 -10.00 0.33 3.99
C GLU A 110 -10.30 -0.83 3.03
N ILE A 111 -9.37 -1.05 2.09
CA ILE A 111 -9.52 -2.07 1.06
C ILE A 111 -8.25 -2.90 1.03
N ASP A 112 -8.42 -4.21 1.22
CA ASP A 112 -7.33 -5.17 1.24
C ASP A 112 -7.28 -5.95 -0.07
N PHE A 113 -6.07 -6.29 -0.49
CA PHE A 113 -5.82 -7.00 -1.73
C PHE A 113 -4.76 -8.09 -1.55
N ASN A 114 -4.91 -9.19 -2.30
CA ASN A 114 -3.91 -10.23 -2.45
C ASN A 114 -3.27 -10.17 -3.83
N LEU A 115 -1.96 -10.38 -3.89
CA LEU A 115 -1.20 -10.45 -5.13
C LEU A 115 -1.75 -11.58 -6.00
N ARG A 116 -1.96 -11.27 -7.27
CA ARG A 116 -2.40 -12.20 -8.29
C ARG A 116 -1.33 -12.38 -9.36
N THR A 117 -0.91 -13.63 -9.55
CA THR A 117 -0.03 -13.99 -10.66
C THR A 117 -0.85 -14.07 -11.96
N MET A 118 -0.40 -13.34 -12.97
CA MET A 118 -0.98 -13.37 -14.32
C MET A 118 0.03 -13.96 -15.31
N PRO A 119 -0.44 -14.59 -16.40
CA PRO A 119 0.46 -15.00 -17.47
C PRO A 119 1.10 -13.75 -18.10
N ALA A 120 2.33 -13.90 -18.63
CA ALA A 120 3.06 -12.80 -19.26
C ALA A 120 2.32 -12.16 -20.45
N SER A 121 1.36 -12.87 -21.06
CA SER A 121 0.53 -12.33 -22.15
C SER A 121 -0.67 -11.50 -21.66
N PHE A 122 -0.83 -11.31 -20.36
CA PHE A 122 -1.96 -10.57 -19.80
C PHE A 122 -1.71 -9.07 -19.85
N ASN A 123 -2.66 -8.37 -20.46
CA ASN A 123 -2.51 -6.96 -20.83
C ASN A 123 -3.26 -5.99 -19.90
N GLY A 124 -3.87 -6.51 -18.82
CA GLY A 124 -4.65 -5.72 -17.87
C GLY A 124 -5.87 -5.04 -18.49
N LYS A 125 -6.48 -4.15 -17.70
CA LYS A 125 -7.49 -3.20 -18.16
C LYS A 125 -6.79 -2.02 -18.83
N ARG A 126 -7.06 -1.80 -20.11
CA ARG A 126 -6.46 -0.72 -20.92
C ARG A 126 -7.49 0.35 -21.26
N GLU A 127 -7.37 1.51 -20.63
CA GLU A 127 -8.31 2.63 -20.77
C GLU A 127 -7.69 3.88 -21.42
N LEU A 128 -6.37 3.91 -21.57
CA LEU A 128 -5.68 4.98 -22.29
C LEU A 128 -5.86 4.80 -23.81
N ILE A 129 -5.57 5.86 -24.58
CA ILE A 129 -5.52 5.76 -26.03
C ILE A 129 -4.43 4.77 -26.46
N SER A 130 -4.59 4.14 -27.63
CA SER A 130 -3.65 3.12 -28.13
C SER A 130 -2.20 3.61 -28.17
N ALA A 131 -1.98 4.87 -28.56
CA ALA A 131 -0.66 5.49 -28.63
C ALA A 131 0.07 5.62 -27.28
N ALA A 132 -0.62 5.44 -26.14
CA ALA A 132 0.01 5.43 -24.83
C ALA A 132 0.82 4.16 -24.57
N TYR A 133 0.49 3.05 -25.24
CA TYR A 133 1.05 1.73 -24.97
C TYR A 133 2.31 1.45 -25.79
N SER A 134 3.24 0.69 -25.19
CA SER A 134 4.58 0.44 -25.72
C SER A 134 4.59 -0.25 -27.09
N GLU A 135 3.62 -1.13 -27.36
CA GLU A 135 3.46 -1.77 -28.68
C GLU A 135 3.10 -0.77 -29.79
N SER A 136 2.61 0.41 -29.41
CA SER A 136 2.32 1.54 -30.31
C SER A 136 3.38 2.65 -30.20
N GLY A 137 4.50 2.41 -29.52
CA GLY A 137 5.59 3.38 -29.32
C GLY A 137 5.39 4.34 -28.13
N GLY A 138 4.38 4.10 -27.30
CA GLY A 138 4.09 4.90 -26.11
C GLY A 138 4.92 4.51 -24.87
N PRO A 139 4.82 5.27 -23.77
CA PRO A 139 5.61 5.05 -22.56
C PRO A 139 5.08 3.94 -21.63
N VAL A 140 3.86 3.43 -21.85
CA VAL A 140 3.22 2.46 -20.95
C VAL A 140 3.53 1.03 -21.37
N ASP A 141 4.32 0.35 -20.56
CA ASP A 141 4.60 -1.08 -20.69
C ASP A 141 3.76 -1.90 -19.69
N THR A 142 2.76 -2.64 -20.19
CA THR A 142 1.86 -3.43 -19.34
C THR A 142 2.51 -4.67 -18.74
N ASP A 143 3.65 -5.13 -19.28
CA ASP A 143 4.38 -6.28 -18.73
C ASP A 143 5.02 -5.95 -17.39
N THR A 144 5.12 -4.66 -17.05
CA THR A 144 5.61 -4.16 -15.75
C THR A 144 4.53 -4.09 -14.68
N TRP A 145 3.26 -4.32 -15.02
CA TRP A 145 2.16 -4.16 -14.09
C TRP A 145 2.08 -5.31 -13.07
N THR A 146 1.73 -4.95 -11.85
CA THR A 146 1.45 -5.90 -10.76
C THR A 146 -0.06 -5.99 -10.55
N TYR A 147 -0.58 -7.20 -10.40
CA TYR A 147 -2.02 -7.46 -10.34
C TYR A 147 -2.47 -7.96 -8.97
N PHE A 148 -3.69 -7.62 -8.58
CA PHE A 148 -4.25 -7.98 -7.28
C PHE A 148 -5.73 -8.35 -7.35
N ASP A 149 -6.15 -9.26 -6.47
CA ASP A 149 -7.56 -9.53 -6.18
C ASP A 149 -7.95 -8.89 -4.85
N MET A 150 -9.10 -8.22 -4.81
CA MET A 150 -9.68 -7.66 -3.59
C MET A 150 -10.04 -8.76 -2.59
N VAL A 151 -9.78 -8.52 -1.31
CA VAL A 151 -10.25 -9.36 -0.21
C VAL A 151 -11.69 -8.95 0.13
N GLU A 152 -12.64 -9.61 -0.54
CA GLU A 152 -14.07 -9.41 -0.31
C GLU A 152 -14.48 -9.78 1.12
N GLY A 153 -15.52 -9.13 1.66
CA GLY A 153 -15.99 -9.32 3.03
C GLY A 153 -15.16 -8.63 4.12
N GLN A 154 -13.96 -8.15 3.80
CA GLN A 154 -13.14 -7.29 4.67
C GLN A 154 -13.07 -5.86 4.13
N SER A 155 -12.97 -5.73 2.81
CA SER A 155 -12.89 -4.45 2.10
C SER A 155 -14.20 -3.67 2.17
N LYS A 156 -14.13 -2.42 2.64
CA LYS A 156 -15.31 -1.59 2.88
C LYS A 156 -15.03 -0.09 2.84
N LEU A 157 -16.08 0.67 2.57
CA LEU A 157 -16.12 2.11 2.82
C LEU A 157 -17.04 2.37 4.02
N ILE A 158 -16.50 2.98 5.08
CA ILE A 158 -17.26 3.30 6.28
C ILE A 158 -17.74 4.74 6.21
N GLY A 159 -19.06 4.95 6.18
CA GLY A 159 -19.66 6.27 6.05
C GLY A 159 -19.34 7.16 7.24
N THR A 160 -18.93 8.39 6.95
CA THR A 160 -18.67 9.47 7.91
C THR A 160 -19.42 10.73 7.47
N GLY A 161 -19.37 11.79 8.29
CA GLY A 161 -20.12 13.03 8.00
C GLY A 161 -21.64 12.76 7.85
N ALA A 162 -22.22 13.20 6.72
CA ALA A 162 -23.63 12.97 6.41
C ALA A 162 -23.97 11.49 6.10
N LEU A 163 -22.95 10.65 5.90
CA LEU A 163 -23.08 9.21 5.69
C LEU A 163 -22.80 8.38 6.95
N ALA A 164 -22.62 9.03 8.11
CA ALA A 164 -22.38 8.34 9.38
C ALA A 164 -23.46 7.28 9.67
N GLY A 165 -23.02 6.04 9.87
CA GLY A 165 -23.90 4.89 10.07
C GLY A 165 -24.23 4.09 8.80
N ALA A 166 -23.71 4.49 7.64
CA ALA A 166 -23.70 3.66 6.43
C ALA A 166 -22.39 2.88 6.29
N THR A 167 -22.44 1.73 5.64
CA THR A 167 -21.26 0.95 5.24
C THR A 167 -21.48 0.42 3.83
N LEU A 168 -20.46 0.54 2.98
CA LEU A 168 -20.43 -0.06 1.66
C LEU A 168 -19.52 -1.29 1.72
N ASP A 169 -20.13 -2.47 1.67
CA ASP A 169 -19.41 -3.74 1.58
C ASP A 169 -18.95 -3.94 0.14
N LEU A 170 -17.64 -3.92 -0.10
CA LEU A 170 -17.06 -3.93 -1.43
C LEU A 170 -16.82 -5.35 -1.94
N TYR A 171 -16.94 -5.50 -3.26
CA TYR A 171 -16.61 -6.72 -3.97
C TYR A 171 -15.98 -6.41 -5.34
N GLN A 172 -15.21 -7.35 -5.87
CA GLN A 172 -14.46 -7.16 -7.11
C GLN A 172 -15.38 -7.21 -8.32
N ARG A 173 -15.09 -6.33 -9.30
CA ARG A 173 -15.66 -6.39 -10.64
C ARG A 173 -14.56 -6.57 -11.68
N PRO A 174 -14.81 -7.34 -12.75
CA PRO A 174 -15.95 -8.24 -12.94
C PRO A 174 -15.90 -9.42 -11.95
N THR A 175 -17.07 -9.98 -11.63
CA THR A 175 -17.20 -11.05 -10.61
C THR A 175 -16.63 -12.39 -11.07
N ASP A 176 -16.31 -12.55 -12.35
CA ASP A 176 -15.56 -13.69 -12.88
C ASP A 176 -14.03 -13.52 -12.68
N LEU A 177 -13.62 -12.41 -12.07
CA LEU A 177 -12.24 -12.04 -11.78
C LEU A 177 -11.36 -11.98 -13.04
N SER A 178 -11.94 -11.72 -14.22
CA SER A 178 -11.19 -11.62 -15.48
C SER A 178 -10.34 -10.35 -15.58
N LEU A 179 -10.68 -9.30 -14.82
CA LEU A 179 -9.90 -8.06 -14.72
C LEU A 179 -9.55 -7.80 -13.25
N PRO A 180 -8.31 -8.10 -12.82
CA PRO A 180 -7.85 -7.78 -11.48
C PRO A 180 -7.55 -6.29 -11.33
N TYR A 181 -7.33 -5.87 -10.08
CA TYR A 181 -6.72 -4.57 -9.80
C TYR A 181 -5.29 -4.55 -10.34
N GLN A 182 -4.82 -3.38 -10.77
CA GLN A 182 -3.54 -3.21 -11.43
C GLN A 182 -2.75 -2.04 -10.85
N LEU A 183 -1.46 -2.25 -10.63
CA LEU A 183 -0.48 -1.27 -10.17
C LEU A 183 0.64 -1.15 -11.20
N GLY A 184 0.96 0.07 -11.63
CA GLY A 184 2.06 0.32 -12.57
C GLY A 184 1.96 1.67 -13.26
N ILE A 185 2.94 1.98 -14.12
CA ILE A 185 2.93 3.19 -14.95
C ILE A 185 1.74 3.11 -15.93
N GLY A 186 0.90 4.13 -15.94
CA GLY A 186 -0.32 4.17 -16.77
C GLY A 186 -1.45 3.27 -16.28
N ALA A 187 -1.25 2.52 -15.19
CA ALA A 187 -2.23 1.54 -14.70
C ALA A 187 -3.49 2.20 -14.12
N ASN A 188 -3.45 3.50 -13.80
CA ASN A 188 -4.64 4.25 -13.37
C ASN A 188 -5.65 4.51 -14.49
N GLY A 189 -5.29 4.32 -15.77
CA GLY A 189 -6.24 4.43 -16.88
C GLY A 189 -6.68 5.85 -17.25
N LYS A 190 -6.05 6.91 -16.70
CA LYS A 190 -6.39 8.32 -16.99
C LYS A 190 -5.19 9.18 -17.38
N ASN A 191 -3.98 8.78 -16.99
CA ASN A 191 -2.72 9.44 -17.36
C ASN A 191 -1.57 8.40 -17.36
N ILE A 192 -0.35 8.83 -17.65
CA ILE A 192 0.84 7.97 -17.73
C ILE A 192 1.69 7.95 -16.44
N ASN A 193 1.16 8.40 -15.31
CA ASN A 193 1.87 8.35 -14.03
C ASN A 193 1.84 6.94 -13.43
N LEU A 194 2.66 6.69 -12.40
CA LEU A 194 2.49 5.51 -11.55
C LEU A 194 1.08 5.54 -10.94
N GLY A 195 0.36 4.45 -11.07
CA GLY A 195 -1.04 4.42 -10.69
C GLY A 195 -1.53 3.07 -10.22
N PHE A 196 -2.73 3.09 -9.66
CA PHE A 196 -3.50 1.94 -9.24
C PHE A 196 -4.94 2.06 -9.75
N SER A 197 -5.53 1.00 -10.30
CA SER A 197 -6.95 1.00 -10.60
C SER A 197 -7.59 -0.38 -10.56
N GLY A 198 -8.92 -0.38 -10.53
CA GLY A 198 -9.74 -1.56 -10.72
C GLY A 198 -11.21 -1.19 -10.66
N TRP A 199 -12.08 -2.14 -11.00
CA TRP A 199 -13.52 -1.98 -10.88
C TRP A 199 -14.02 -2.63 -9.60
N LEU A 200 -15.01 -2.00 -8.98
CA LEU A 200 -15.67 -2.52 -7.78
C LEU A 200 -17.18 -2.52 -7.94
N GLY A 201 -17.83 -3.33 -7.12
CA GLY A 201 -19.20 -3.12 -6.73
C GLY A 201 -19.32 -2.91 -5.24
N TRP A 202 -20.48 -2.43 -4.80
CA TRP A 202 -20.80 -2.29 -3.39
C TRP A 202 -22.22 -2.74 -3.09
N ASN A 203 -22.41 -3.23 -1.86
CA ASN A 203 -23.73 -3.38 -1.25
C ASN A 203 -23.81 -2.45 -0.03
N VAL A 204 -24.94 -1.78 0.12
CA VAL A 204 -25.17 -0.82 1.19
C VAL A 204 -25.75 -1.53 2.41
N THR A 205 -25.15 -1.28 3.57
CA THR A 205 -25.77 -1.56 4.88
C THR A 205 -25.85 -0.28 5.71
N THR A 206 -26.89 -0.15 6.53
CA THR A 206 -27.07 1.00 7.42
C THR A 206 -27.41 0.55 8.84
N THR A 207 -26.92 1.30 9.82
CA THR A 207 -27.25 1.07 11.24
C THR A 207 -28.69 1.47 11.52
N ALA A 208 -29.30 0.86 12.55
CA ALA A 208 -30.62 1.27 13.03
C ALA A 208 -30.62 2.77 13.40
N GLY A 209 -31.59 3.52 12.86
CA GLY A 209 -31.67 4.97 13.09
C GLY A 209 -30.77 5.82 12.19
N TYR A 210 -30.19 5.25 11.12
CA TYR A 210 -29.56 6.04 10.07
C TYR A 210 -30.53 7.10 9.52
N THR A 211 -30.08 8.36 9.52
CA THR A 211 -30.87 9.53 9.08
C THR A 211 -30.25 10.26 7.89
N GLY A 212 -29.17 9.71 7.33
CA GLY A 212 -28.52 10.25 6.15
C GLY A 212 -29.34 10.05 4.87
N PRO A 213 -28.79 10.44 3.71
CA PRO A 213 -29.47 10.32 2.44
C PRO A 213 -29.75 8.86 2.07
N THR A 214 -30.77 8.63 1.24
CA THR A 214 -31.08 7.29 0.72
C THR A 214 -29.94 6.81 -0.18
N LEU A 215 -29.39 5.65 0.17
CA LEU A 215 -28.28 5.02 -0.55
C LEU A 215 -28.76 3.85 -1.41
N SER A 216 -28.00 3.50 -2.43
CA SER A 216 -28.30 2.36 -3.32
C SER A 216 -27.03 1.58 -3.66
N ASP A 217 -27.22 0.26 -3.85
CA ASP A 217 -26.18 -0.64 -4.34
C ASP A 217 -25.74 -0.24 -5.75
N GLY A 218 -24.52 -0.60 -6.12
CA GLY A 218 -24.01 -0.21 -7.43
C GLY A 218 -22.64 -0.77 -7.77
N TYR A 219 -22.05 -0.16 -8.79
CA TYR A 219 -20.73 -0.48 -9.31
C TYR A 219 -20.06 0.77 -9.83
N GLY A 220 -18.74 0.72 -9.87
CA GLY A 220 -17.90 1.85 -10.16
C GLY A 220 -16.43 1.44 -10.23
N ASP A 221 -15.55 2.41 -9.99
CA ASP A 221 -14.12 2.19 -10.14
C ASP A 221 -13.27 2.96 -9.13
N ILE A 222 -12.03 2.50 -9.00
CA ILE A 222 -10.94 3.19 -8.32
C ILE A 222 -9.93 3.57 -9.39
N ASN A 223 -9.49 4.83 -9.38
CA ASN A 223 -8.36 5.31 -10.16
C ASN A 223 -7.49 6.18 -9.24
N ALA A 224 -6.26 5.76 -8.99
CA ALA A 224 -5.35 6.46 -8.10
C ALA A 224 -4.02 6.78 -8.78
N ASN A 225 -3.54 8.02 -8.62
CA ASN A 225 -2.13 8.35 -8.82
C ASN A 225 -1.34 8.00 -7.57
N LEU A 226 -0.18 7.38 -7.76
CA LEU A 226 0.70 6.95 -6.70
C LEU A 226 2.00 7.77 -6.70
N ALA A 227 2.41 8.23 -5.52
CA ALA A 227 3.72 8.80 -5.28
C ALA A 227 4.42 7.97 -4.21
N GLN A 228 5.55 7.35 -4.53
CA GLN A 228 6.28 6.58 -3.54
C GLN A 228 6.72 7.51 -2.39
N THR A 229 6.27 7.23 -1.18
CA THR A 229 6.80 7.89 0.01
C THR A 229 8.17 7.29 0.25
N SER A 230 9.20 8.13 0.43
CA SER A 230 10.56 7.67 0.69
C SER A 230 10.53 6.67 1.84
N ALA A 231 10.88 5.42 1.56
CA ALA A 231 10.85 4.35 2.56
C ALA A 231 11.77 4.75 3.72
N ASP A 232 11.26 4.67 4.95
CA ASP A 232 12.13 4.67 6.13
C ASP A 232 13.07 3.47 5.97
N VAL A 233 14.33 3.73 5.61
CA VAL A 233 15.35 2.69 5.53
C VAL A 233 15.50 2.15 6.95
N PRO A 234 15.14 0.88 7.23
CA PRO A 234 15.33 0.33 8.56
C PRO A 234 16.83 0.39 8.84
N GLU A 235 17.22 1.13 9.88
CA GLU A 235 18.62 1.24 10.29
C GLU A 235 19.21 -0.18 10.34
N PRO A 236 20.22 -0.51 9.52
CA PRO A 236 20.70 -1.88 9.45
C PRO A 236 21.17 -2.26 10.85
N GLY A 237 20.71 -3.41 11.37
CA GLY A 237 21.01 -3.89 12.73
C GLY A 237 22.50 -3.87 13.12
N SER A 238 23.38 -3.73 12.14
CA SER A 238 24.78 -3.32 12.28
C SER A 238 25.01 -2.07 13.16
N LEU A 239 24.12 -1.07 13.19
CA LEU A 239 24.28 0.13 14.01
C LEU A 239 24.15 -0.22 15.50
N ALA A 240 23.17 -1.06 15.86
CA ALA A 240 23.01 -1.57 17.21
C ALA A 240 24.20 -2.43 17.65
N VAL A 241 24.74 -3.26 16.74
CA VAL A 241 25.95 -4.08 16.98
C VAL A 241 27.20 -3.20 17.12
N MET A 242 27.35 -2.14 16.32
CA MET A 242 28.47 -1.20 16.40
C MET A 242 28.43 -0.42 17.72
N CYS A 243 27.25 0.07 18.12
CA CYS A 243 27.06 0.74 19.40
C CYS A 243 27.37 -0.19 20.57
N ALA A 244 26.85 -1.42 20.58
CA ALA A 244 27.14 -2.42 21.62
C ALA A 244 28.63 -2.77 21.68
N GLY A 245 29.30 -2.92 20.54
CA GLY A 245 30.74 -3.19 20.45
C GLY A 245 31.60 -2.05 21.02
N LEU A 246 31.25 -0.80 20.73
CA LEU A 246 31.95 0.38 21.25
C LEU A 246 31.76 0.54 22.77
N PHE A 247 30.57 0.26 23.30
CA PHE A 247 30.33 0.24 24.75
C PHE A 247 31.13 -0.86 25.46
N ALA A 248 31.19 -2.06 24.90
CA ALA A 248 31.97 -3.17 25.46
C ALA A 248 33.48 -2.86 25.46
N LEU A 249 34.00 -2.29 24.37
CA LEU A 249 35.39 -1.83 24.29
C LEU A 249 35.70 -0.70 25.28
N GLY A 250 34.78 0.26 25.43
CA GLY A 250 34.88 1.34 26.42
C GLY A 250 34.92 0.84 27.86
N TYR A 251 34.05 -0.11 28.20
CA TYR A 251 34.01 -0.77 29.52
C TYR A 251 35.31 -1.53 29.80
N MET A 252 35.81 -2.31 28.84
CA MET A 252 37.07 -3.05 28.98
C MET A 252 38.29 -2.13 29.13
N ARG A 253 38.31 -0.98 28.43
CA ARG A 253 39.40 0.00 28.53
C ARG A 253 39.42 0.72 29.88
N ARG A 254 38.25 0.96 30.50
CA ARG A 254 38.14 1.52 31.87
C ARG A 254 38.64 0.54 32.93
N ARG A 255 38.34 -0.76 32.81
CA ARG A 255 38.80 -1.78 33.75
C ARG A 255 40.32 -1.96 33.78
N ARG A 256 41.02 -1.76 32.65
CA ARG A 256 42.50 -1.87 32.59
C ARG A 256 43.26 -0.72 33.24
N ARG A 257 42.60 0.39 33.59
CA ARG A 257 43.22 1.53 34.29
C ARG A 257 43.01 1.50 35.80
N ALA A 258 42.25 0.52 36.31
CA ALA A 258 41.91 0.39 37.73
C ALA A 258 42.68 -0.74 38.44
N ILE A 259 43.80 -1.19 37.86
CA ILE A 259 44.74 -2.17 38.45
C ILE A 259 46.12 -1.53 38.42
#